data_AF-A0A660MCE8-F1
#
_entry.id   AF-A0A660MCE8-F1
#
_cell.length_a   1.000
_cell.length_b   1.000
_cell.length_c   1.000
_cell.angle_alpha   90.00
_cell.angle_beta   90.00
_cell.angle_gamma   90.00
#
_symmetry.space_group_name_H-M   'P 1'
#
loop_
_entity.id
_entity.type
_entity.pdbx_description
1 polymer ?
#
loop_
_entity_poly.entity_id
_entity_poly.type
_entity_poly.pdbx_seq_one_letter_code
_entity_poly.pdbx_strand_id
1 'polypeptide(L)'
;MDYVLHADKDEVADDAYWKIEGNAFFQRNLYQATEPVTTIVTNEIHLGNFSTLGLGFALDLLVEIACGWSAPSEKERGNADLANRCREKIRTIMPDLYRLAETHTDQRVLQGIVDLTDELEPSKQQRAKILSIVEPKAYDERLIRMALRDLRKSLR
;
A
#
# COMPACT_ATOMS: atom_id res chain seq x y z
N MET A 1 -14.79 -7.07 -4.07
CA MET A 1 -13.58 -6.21 -4.24
C MET A 1 -13.92 -4.74 -4.14
N ASP A 2 -15.06 -4.31 -4.68
CA ASP A 2 -15.54 -2.91 -4.71
C ASP A 2 -15.81 -2.24 -3.33
N TYR A 3 -15.62 -2.96 -2.21
CA TYR A 3 -16.05 -2.50 -0.89
C TYR A 3 -14.97 -1.79 -0.07
N VAL A 4 -13.67 -2.10 -0.27
CA VAL A 4 -12.61 -1.46 0.54
C VAL A 4 -12.48 0.02 0.17
N LEU A 5 -12.34 0.34 -1.11
CA LEU A 5 -12.08 1.72 -1.58
C LEU A 5 -13.26 2.67 -1.38
N HIS A 6 -14.49 2.14 -1.28
CA HIS A 6 -15.71 2.94 -1.11
C HIS A 6 -16.29 2.88 0.31
N ALA A 7 -15.61 2.23 1.25
CA ALA A 7 -16.08 2.14 2.62
C ALA A 7 -16.17 3.54 3.26
N ASP A 8 -17.31 3.84 3.88
CA ASP A 8 -17.56 5.05 4.67
C ASP A 8 -17.60 4.76 6.18
N LYS A 9 -17.45 3.47 6.56
CA LYS A 9 -17.45 2.96 7.93
C LYS A 9 -16.35 1.94 8.12
N ASP A 10 -15.68 2.00 9.28
CA ASP A 10 -14.57 1.12 9.63
C ASP A 10 -14.94 -0.36 9.56
N GLU A 11 -16.12 -0.75 10.08
CA GLU A 11 -16.58 -2.14 10.07
C GLU A 11 -16.72 -2.72 8.66
N VAL A 12 -17.13 -1.89 7.68
CA VAL A 12 -17.28 -2.29 6.28
C VAL A 12 -15.91 -2.42 5.63
N ALA A 13 -15.00 -1.49 5.93
CA ALA A 13 -13.64 -1.53 5.41
C ALA A 13 -12.86 -2.75 5.96
N ASP A 14 -12.99 -3.03 7.25
CA ASP A 14 -12.32 -4.14 7.94
C ASP A 14 -12.82 -5.49 7.43
N ASP A 15 -14.14 -5.71 7.35
CA ASP A 15 -14.70 -6.96 6.80
C ASP A 15 -14.27 -7.19 5.34
N ALA A 16 -14.26 -6.13 4.52
CA ALA A 16 -13.80 -6.22 3.15
C ALA A 16 -12.29 -6.51 3.07
N TYR A 17 -11.48 -5.93 3.95
CA TYR A 17 -10.05 -6.20 4.06
C TYR A 17 -9.79 -7.67 4.42
N TRP A 18 -10.44 -8.20 5.47
CA TRP A 18 -10.26 -9.59 5.90
C TRP A 18 -10.67 -10.61 4.83
N LYS A 19 -11.73 -10.32 4.08
CA LYS A 19 -12.14 -11.15 2.94
C LYS A 19 -11.10 -11.15 1.82
N ILE A 20 -10.41 -10.05 1.60
CA ILE A 20 -9.33 -9.99 0.62
C ILE A 20 -8.11 -10.73 1.16
N GLU A 21 -7.67 -10.47 2.39
CA GLU A 21 -6.53 -11.17 3.01
C GLU A 21 -6.74 -12.68 2.89
N GLY A 22 -7.82 -13.23 3.46
CA GLY A 22 -8.06 -14.69 3.46
C GLY A 22 -8.09 -15.38 2.10
N ASN A 23 -8.26 -14.64 1.00
CA ASN A 23 -8.26 -15.19 -0.37
C ASN A 23 -7.00 -14.83 -1.19
N ALA A 24 -6.41 -13.67 -0.94
CA ALA A 24 -5.32 -13.11 -1.72
C ALA A 24 -3.97 -13.40 -1.08
N PHE A 25 -3.84 -13.16 0.23
CA PHE A 25 -2.57 -13.36 0.93
C PHE A 25 -2.78 -13.64 2.42
N PHE A 26 -1.95 -14.47 3.02
CA PHE A 26 -2.01 -14.70 4.47
C PHE A 26 -0.61 -14.64 5.06
N GLN A 27 -0.42 -13.85 6.12
CA GLN A 27 0.90 -13.61 6.72
C GLN A 27 1.96 -13.31 5.65
N ARG A 28 1.65 -12.40 4.72
CA ARG A 28 2.52 -11.98 3.59
C ARG A 28 2.83 -13.06 2.54
N ASN A 29 2.26 -14.25 2.63
CA ASN A 29 2.30 -15.23 1.54
C ASN A 29 1.25 -14.87 0.49
N LEU A 30 1.69 -14.55 -0.72
CA LEU A 30 0.84 -14.14 -1.83
C LEU A 30 0.38 -15.36 -2.63
N TYR A 31 -0.93 -15.47 -2.84
CA TYR A 31 -1.56 -16.50 -3.67
C TYR A 31 -2.01 -15.92 -5.01
N GLN A 32 -2.36 -16.77 -5.98
CA GLN A 32 -2.75 -16.39 -7.34
C GLN A 32 -3.73 -15.19 -7.41
N ALA A 33 -4.67 -15.07 -6.45
CA ALA A 33 -5.64 -13.98 -6.43
C ALA A 33 -5.03 -12.59 -6.13
N THR A 34 -3.82 -12.51 -5.56
CA THR A 34 -3.14 -11.25 -5.21
C THR A 34 -2.96 -10.33 -6.41
N GLU A 35 -2.61 -10.87 -7.57
CA GLU A 35 -2.31 -10.04 -8.73
C GLU A 35 -3.55 -9.34 -9.31
N PRO A 36 -4.70 -10.03 -9.50
CA PRO A 36 -5.97 -9.38 -9.79
C PRO A 36 -6.38 -8.33 -8.74
N VAL A 37 -6.24 -8.64 -7.45
CA VAL A 37 -6.52 -7.68 -6.35
C VAL A 37 -5.68 -6.42 -6.52
N THR A 38 -4.38 -6.59 -6.68
CA THR A 38 -3.42 -5.49 -6.85
C THR A 38 -3.83 -4.64 -8.04
N THR A 39 -4.14 -5.28 -9.17
CA THR A 39 -4.55 -4.59 -10.40
C THR A 39 -5.77 -3.70 -10.16
N ILE A 40 -6.83 -4.23 -9.55
CA ILE A 40 -8.06 -3.50 -9.28
C ILE A 40 -7.79 -2.33 -8.33
N VAL A 41 -7.11 -2.58 -7.21
CA VAL A 41 -6.85 -1.53 -6.21
C VAL A 41 -5.98 -0.41 -6.79
N THR A 42 -4.93 -0.75 -7.53
CA THR A 42 -4.09 0.27 -8.18
C THR A 42 -4.87 1.08 -9.23
N ASN A 43 -5.78 0.45 -9.97
CA ASN A 43 -6.60 1.13 -10.97
C ASN A 43 -7.56 2.14 -10.33
N GLU A 44 -8.26 1.76 -9.27
CA GLU A 44 -9.19 2.67 -8.58
C GLU A 44 -8.47 3.85 -7.92
N ILE A 45 -7.27 3.62 -7.34
CA ILE A 45 -6.43 4.71 -6.83
C ILE A 45 -6.02 5.66 -7.96
N HIS A 46 -5.59 5.13 -9.10
CA HIS A 46 -5.22 5.92 -10.27
C HIS A 46 -6.39 6.79 -10.77
N LEU A 47 -7.60 6.23 -10.81
CA LEU A 47 -8.83 6.92 -11.21
C LEU A 47 -9.34 7.93 -10.17
N GLY A 48 -8.78 7.94 -8.95
CA GLY A 48 -9.28 8.76 -7.85
C GLY A 48 -10.63 8.29 -7.30
N ASN A 49 -11.00 7.03 -7.55
CA ASN A 49 -12.30 6.47 -7.18
C ASN A 49 -12.21 5.81 -5.80
N PHE A 50 -12.18 6.62 -4.74
CA PHE A 50 -12.12 6.14 -3.35
C PHE A 50 -12.67 7.16 -2.36
N SER A 51 -13.06 6.68 -1.17
CA SER A 51 -13.20 7.51 0.03
C SER A 51 -11.85 7.63 0.75
N THR A 52 -11.67 8.62 1.63
CA THR A 52 -10.43 8.75 2.42
C THR A 52 -10.20 7.53 3.33
N LEU A 53 -11.27 7.03 3.96
CA LEU A 53 -11.21 5.84 4.80
C LEU A 53 -10.80 4.61 3.97
N GLY A 54 -11.47 4.41 2.84
CA GLY A 54 -11.19 3.30 1.95
C GLY A 54 -9.80 3.34 1.34
N LEU A 55 -9.29 4.55 1.03
CA LEU A 55 -7.90 4.74 0.60
C LEU A 55 -6.91 4.29 1.68
N GLY A 56 -7.16 4.60 2.95
CA GLY A 56 -6.32 4.16 4.07
C GLY A 56 -6.16 2.62 4.10
N PHE A 57 -7.28 1.89 4.09
CA PHE A 57 -7.27 0.42 4.07
C PHE A 57 -6.69 -0.16 2.77
N ALA A 58 -6.96 0.48 1.64
CA ALA A 58 -6.38 0.07 0.36
C ALA A 58 -4.85 0.19 0.37
N LEU A 59 -4.30 1.23 0.99
CA LEU A 59 -2.85 1.39 1.11
C LEU A 59 -2.23 0.35 2.05
N ASP A 60 -2.86 0.01 3.17
CA ASP A 60 -2.36 -1.07 4.04
C ASP A 60 -2.31 -2.41 3.30
N LEU A 61 -3.35 -2.69 2.51
CA LEU A 61 -3.39 -3.88 1.66
C LEU A 61 -2.22 -3.90 0.69
N LEU A 62 -1.93 -2.77 0.03
CA LEU A 62 -0.80 -2.66 -0.89
C LEU A 62 0.55 -2.78 -0.16
N VAL A 63 0.67 -2.26 1.07
CA VAL A 63 1.88 -2.43 1.90
C VAL A 63 2.14 -3.91 2.19
N GLU A 64 1.12 -4.65 2.64
CA GLU A 64 1.25 -6.08 2.89
C GLU A 64 1.64 -6.87 1.62
N ILE A 65 1.09 -6.49 0.47
CA ILE A 65 1.46 -7.08 -0.82
C ILE A 65 2.89 -6.72 -1.21
N ALA A 66 3.31 -5.46 -1.05
CA ALA A 66 4.65 -4.99 -1.41
C ALA A 66 5.74 -5.69 -0.59
N CYS A 67 5.50 -5.86 0.71
CA CYS A 67 6.40 -6.59 1.62
C CYS A 67 6.24 -8.13 1.53
N GLY A 68 5.30 -8.61 0.71
CA GLY A 68 4.93 -10.02 0.59
C GLY A 68 5.86 -10.87 -0.28
N TRP A 69 5.66 -12.19 -0.26
CA TRP A 69 6.43 -13.15 -1.05
C TRP A 69 5.49 -14.17 -1.68
N SER A 70 5.82 -14.62 -2.90
CA SER A 70 5.05 -15.68 -3.57
C SER A 70 5.01 -16.92 -2.68
N ALA A 71 3.80 -17.40 -2.35
CA ALA A 71 3.64 -18.54 -1.45
C ALA A 71 4.39 -19.77 -1.98
N PRO A 72 4.87 -20.69 -1.12
CA PRO A 72 5.52 -21.92 -1.56
C PRO A 72 4.69 -22.72 -2.58
N SER A 73 3.37 -22.82 -2.37
CA SER A 73 2.45 -23.49 -3.30
C SER A 73 2.35 -22.81 -4.66
N GLU A 74 2.50 -21.48 -4.73
CA GLU A 74 2.55 -20.74 -5.99
C GLU A 74 3.87 -21.01 -6.71
N LYS A 75 5.00 -21.06 -5.99
CA LYS A 75 6.31 -21.39 -6.55
C LYS A 75 6.32 -22.79 -7.18
N GLU A 76 5.74 -23.77 -6.48
CA GLU A 76 5.58 -25.15 -6.99
C GLU A 76 4.74 -25.22 -8.27
N ARG A 77 3.79 -24.30 -8.44
CA ARG A 77 2.96 -24.16 -9.65
C ARG A 77 3.61 -23.31 -10.74
N GLY A 78 4.87 -22.92 -10.59
CA GLY A 78 5.60 -22.11 -11.55
C GLY A 78 5.33 -20.60 -11.45
N ASN A 79 4.65 -20.13 -10.41
CA ASN A 79 4.28 -18.73 -10.19
C ASN A 79 5.23 -18.03 -9.20
N ALA A 80 6.53 -18.29 -9.33
CA ALA A 80 7.53 -17.82 -8.38
C ALA A 80 7.72 -16.29 -8.38
N ASP A 81 7.46 -15.64 -9.50
CA ASP A 81 7.58 -14.20 -9.75
C ASP A 81 6.32 -13.39 -9.39
N LEU A 82 5.26 -14.03 -8.87
CA LEU A 82 4.00 -13.37 -8.49
C LEU A 82 4.21 -12.08 -7.67
N ALA A 83 5.05 -12.14 -6.63
CA ALA A 83 5.34 -10.97 -5.80
C ALA A 83 6.01 -9.84 -6.59
N ASN A 84 6.87 -10.15 -7.56
CA ASN A 84 7.51 -9.14 -8.39
C ASN A 84 6.49 -8.45 -9.30
N ARG A 85 5.60 -9.22 -9.94
CA ARG A 85 4.52 -8.65 -10.78
C ARG A 85 3.58 -7.74 -9.96
N CYS A 86 3.26 -8.13 -8.72
CA CYS A 86 2.45 -7.29 -7.83
C CYS A 86 3.19 -5.97 -7.49
N ARG A 87 4.47 -6.03 -7.13
CA ARG A 87 5.28 -4.82 -6.88
C ARG A 87 5.37 -3.91 -8.11
N GLU A 88 5.52 -4.48 -9.30
CA GLU A 88 5.55 -3.70 -10.55
C GLU A 88 4.23 -2.94 -10.77
N LYS A 89 3.09 -3.59 -10.51
CA LYS A 89 1.77 -2.93 -10.55
C LYS A 89 1.68 -1.80 -9.53
N ILE A 90 2.11 -2.00 -8.29
CA ILE A 90 2.11 -0.94 -7.28
C ILE A 90 3.03 0.21 -7.68
N ARG A 91 4.21 -0.07 -8.25
CA ARG A 91 5.14 0.97 -8.73
C ARG A 91 4.50 1.89 -9.78
N THR A 92 3.55 1.39 -10.57
CA THR A 92 2.90 2.20 -11.62
C THR A 92 2.09 3.39 -11.05
N ILE A 93 1.61 3.28 -9.82
CA ILE A 93 0.81 4.33 -9.16
C ILE A 93 1.61 5.22 -8.20
N MET A 94 2.91 5.02 -8.05
CA MET A 94 3.75 5.83 -7.15
C MET A 94 3.63 7.35 -7.42
N PRO A 95 3.59 7.83 -8.68
CA PRO A 95 3.33 9.24 -8.95
C PRO A 95 1.99 9.75 -8.40
N ASP A 96 0.96 8.91 -8.42
CA ASP A 96 -0.35 9.26 -7.86
C ASP A 96 -0.30 9.34 -6.33
N LEU A 97 0.39 8.39 -5.68
CA LEU A 97 0.62 8.40 -4.25
C LEU A 97 1.36 9.66 -3.79
N TYR A 98 2.32 10.15 -4.58
CA TYR A 98 3.04 11.38 -4.27
C TYR A 98 2.13 12.61 -4.33
N ARG A 99 1.24 12.70 -5.32
CA ARG A 99 0.23 13.76 -5.37
C ARG A 99 -0.75 13.67 -4.21
N LEU A 100 -1.11 12.45 -3.78
CA LEU A 100 -1.95 12.25 -2.60
C LEU A 100 -1.24 12.73 -1.33
N ALA A 101 0.05 12.43 -1.17
CA ALA A 101 0.84 12.92 -0.04
C ALA A 101 0.91 14.45 0.03
N GLU A 102 0.89 15.15 -1.11
CA GLU A 102 0.86 16.62 -1.15
C GLU A 102 -0.47 17.19 -0.63
N THR A 103 -1.59 16.53 -0.90
CA THR A 103 -2.96 17.05 -0.67
C THR A 103 -3.65 16.50 0.57
N HIS A 104 -3.35 15.27 0.98
CA HIS A 104 -3.99 14.60 2.12
C HIS A 104 -3.32 14.94 3.45
N THR A 105 -4.10 14.80 4.53
CA THR A 105 -3.68 14.95 5.94
C THR A 105 -4.05 13.75 6.81
N ASP A 106 -4.83 12.80 6.28
CA ASP A 106 -5.21 11.58 6.99
C ASP A 106 -3.98 10.73 7.32
N GLN A 107 -3.82 10.38 8.60
CA GLN A 107 -2.57 9.78 9.09
C GLN A 107 -2.37 8.35 8.59
N ARG A 108 -3.45 7.58 8.35
CA ARG A 108 -3.37 6.22 7.82
C ARG A 108 -3.01 6.24 6.34
N VAL A 109 -3.62 7.15 5.58
CA VAL A 109 -3.25 7.39 4.18
C VAL A 109 -1.78 7.80 4.06
N LEU A 110 -1.35 8.77 4.87
CA LEU A 110 0.03 9.24 4.85
C LEU A 110 1.03 8.15 5.28
N GLN A 111 0.68 7.32 6.27
CA GLN A 111 1.47 6.16 6.67
C GLN A 111 1.67 5.19 5.51
N GLY A 112 0.59 4.75 4.86
CA GLY A 112 0.67 3.80 3.75
C GLY A 112 1.49 4.32 2.57
N ILE A 113 1.41 5.62 2.27
CA ILE A 113 2.27 6.24 1.25
C ILE A 113 3.75 6.21 1.64
N VAL A 114 4.07 6.51 2.91
CA VAL A 114 5.46 6.46 3.42
C VAL A 114 6.02 5.05 3.37
N ASP A 115 5.26 4.06 3.83
CA ASP A 115 5.68 2.65 3.84
C ASP A 115 5.91 2.12 2.41
N LEU A 116 4.99 2.39 1.48
CA LEU A 116 5.19 2.05 0.06
C LEU A 116 6.37 2.78 -0.57
N THR A 117 6.62 4.04 -0.18
CA THR A 117 7.79 4.80 -0.64
C THR A 117 9.08 4.17 -0.13
N ASP A 118 9.15 3.77 1.13
CA ASP A 118 10.33 3.12 1.69
C ASP A 118 10.60 1.75 1.06
N GLU A 119 9.54 0.99 0.75
CA GLU A 119 9.65 -0.34 0.15
C GLU A 119 9.99 -0.29 -1.35
N LEU A 120 9.33 0.57 -2.12
CA LEU A 120 9.31 0.45 -3.59
C LEU A 120 10.05 1.54 -4.37
N GLU A 121 10.27 2.73 -3.81
CA GLU A 121 10.89 3.85 -4.51
C GLU A 121 12.42 3.72 -4.53
N PRO A 122 13.10 3.53 -5.66
CA PRO A 122 14.56 3.40 -5.69
C PRO A 122 15.32 4.72 -5.45
N SER A 123 14.73 5.87 -5.78
CA SER A 123 15.38 7.18 -5.70
C SER A 123 15.41 7.72 -4.28
N LYS A 124 16.62 7.83 -3.70
CA LYS A 124 16.83 8.54 -2.43
C LYS A 124 16.32 9.99 -2.48
N GLN A 125 16.41 10.66 -3.62
CA GLN A 125 15.91 12.03 -3.79
C GLN A 125 14.37 12.06 -3.64
N GLN A 126 13.68 11.10 -4.26
CA GLN A 126 12.22 11.03 -4.18
C GLN A 126 11.75 10.62 -2.77
N ARG A 127 12.43 9.66 -2.13
CA ARG A 127 12.23 9.32 -0.70
C ARG A 127 12.38 10.54 0.20
N ALA A 128 13.43 11.34 0.00
CA ALA A 128 13.66 12.57 0.77
C ALA A 128 12.57 13.63 0.52
N LYS A 129 12.10 13.76 -0.73
CA LYS A 129 10.98 14.64 -1.06
C LYS A 129 9.72 14.24 -0.28
N ILE A 130 9.34 12.96 -0.31
CA ILE A 130 8.16 12.48 0.43
C ILE A 130 8.32 12.66 1.94
N LEU A 131 9.49 12.36 2.50
CA LEU A 131 9.75 12.61 3.91
C LEU A 131 9.48 14.08 4.28
N SER A 132 9.99 15.03 3.49
CA SER A 132 9.80 16.47 3.74
C SER A 132 8.34 16.95 3.61
N ILE A 133 7.53 16.28 2.79
CA ILE A 133 6.11 16.59 2.60
C ILE A 133 5.27 16.07 3.77
N VAL A 134 5.57 14.84 4.23
CA VAL A 134 4.73 14.12 5.19
C VAL A 134 5.09 14.45 6.63
N GLU A 135 6.39 14.66 6.94
CA GLU A 135 6.85 14.93 8.30
C GLU A 135 6.15 16.12 8.98
N PRO A 136 5.90 17.27 8.32
CA PRO A 136 5.17 18.39 8.92
C PRO A 136 3.68 18.11 9.17
N LYS A 137 3.11 17.09 8.52
CA LYS A 137 1.70 16.69 8.64
C LYS A 137 1.48 15.59 9.69
N ALA A 138 2.57 15.01 10.19
CA ALA A 138 2.53 13.91 11.14
C ALA A 138 2.21 14.43 12.54
N TYR A 139 1.05 14.04 13.06
CA TYR A 139 0.65 14.36 14.43
C TYR A 139 0.27 13.12 15.25
N ASP A 140 -0.08 12.00 14.59
CA ASP A 140 -0.36 10.74 15.29
C ASP A 140 0.94 9.93 15.47
N GLU A 141 1.48 10.00 16.68
CA GLU A 141 2.71 9.31 17.04
C GLU A 141 2.63 7.77 16.99
N ARG A 142 1.42 7.19 16.98
CA ARG A 142 1.23 5.73 16.98
C ARG A 142 1.22 5.16 15.57
N LEU A 143 0.63 5.90 14.63
CA LEU A 143 0.47 5.44 13.24
C LEU A 143 1.73 5.73 12.43
N ILE A 144 2.09 7.00 12.25
CA ILE A 144 3.02 7.38 11.18
C ILE A 144 4.50 7.43 11.61
N ARG A 145 4.76 7.47 12.92
CA ARG A 145 6.13 7.67 13.45
C ARG A 145 7.11 6.57 13.03
N MET A 146 6.66 5.31 13.04
CA MET A 146 7.52 4.19 12.66
C MET A 146 7.88 4.25 11.17
N ALA A 147 6.88 4.48 10.31
CA ALA A 147 7.05 4.68 8.87
C ALA A 147 8.07 5.79 8.57
N LEU A 148 7.92 6.97 9.18
CA LEU A 148 8.86 8.08 8.99
C LEU A 148 10.27 7.79 9.50
N ARG A 149 10.39 7.05 10.60
CA ARG A 149 11.70 6.64 11.13
C ARG A 149 12.41 5.73 10.14
N ASP A 150 11.70 4.77 9.56
CA ASP A 150 12.28 3.77 8.68
C ASP A 150 12.61 4.38 7.30
N LEU A 151 11.73 5.25 6.76
CA LEU A 151 12.05 6.09 5.60
C LEU A 151 13.29 6.98 5.84
N ARG A 152 13.44 7.59 7.02
CA ARG A 152 14.63 8.40 7.34
C ARG A 152 15.90 7.55 7.38
N LYS A 153 15.82 6.28 7.78
CA LYS A 153 16.99 5.38 7.79
C LYS A 153 17.40 5.02 6.36
N SER A 154 16.47 4.84 5.44
CA SER A 154 16.80 4.45 4.05
C SER A 154 17.51 5.54 3.24
N LEU A 155 17.52 6.79 3.74
CA LEU A 155 18.29 7.90 3.18
C LEU A 155 19.78 7.88 3.55
N ARG A 156 20.16 7.13 4.58
CA ARG A 156 21.54 7.08 5.09
C ARG A 156 22.49 6.29 4.18
#